data_AF-A0A2E8A1H6-F1
#
_entry.id   AF-A0A2E8A1H6-F1
#
_cell.length_a   1.000
_cell.length_b   1.000
_cell.length_c   1.000
_cell.angle_alpha   90.00
_cell.angle_beta   90.00
_cell.angle_gamma   90.00
#
_symmetry.space_group_name_H-M   'P 1'
#
loop_
_entity.id
_entity.type
_entity.pdbx_description
1 polymer ?
#
loop_
_entity_poly.entity_id
_entity_poly.type
_entity_poly.pdbx_seq_one_letter_code
_entity_poly.pdbx_strand_id
1 'polypeptide(L)' 'KEEASFIALLSERLEKCEWSEDSIGAAIREVATECGLGNRQAYVSLYLVILGRDYGPRISSIMAEMDRSSLTEMLSRV' A
#
# COMPACT_ATOMS: atom_id res chain seq x y z
N LYS A 1 -3.50 4.95 -14.21
CA LYS A 1 -2.66 3.89 -14.84
C LYS A 1 -1.50 3.57 -13.92
N GLU A 2 -0.81 4.61 -13.45
CA GLU A 2 0.27 4.50 -12.46
C GLU A 2 -0.24 4.00 -11.11
N GLU A 3 -1.42 4.43 -10.66
CA GLU A 3 -2.01 4.00 -9.37
C GLU A 3 -2.36 2.50 -9.36
N ALA A 4 -2.97 1.99 -10.44
CA ALA A 4 -3.28 0.56 -10.55
C ALA A 4 -1.99 -0.29 -10.59
N SER A 5 -0.99 0.14 -11.36
CA SER A 5 0.34 -0.51 -11.36
C SER A 5 1.00 -0.47 -9.98
N PHE A 6 0.88 0.66 -9.27
CA PHE A 6 1.38 0.82 -7.91
C PHE A 6 0.70 -0.16 -6.94
N ILE A 7 -0.64 -0.27 -6.96
CA ILE A 7 -1.36 -1.17 -6.06
C ILE A 7 -1.02 -2.64 -6.35
N ALA A 8 -0.96 -3.04 -7.63
CA ALA A 8 -0.59 -4.40 -8.01
C ALA A 8 0.83 -4.75 -7.56
N LEU A 9 1.82 -3.88 -7.86
CA LEU A 9 3.21 -4.11 -7.47
C LEU A 9 3.41 -4.06 -5.96
N LEU A 10 2.67 -3.19 -5.26
CA LEU A 10 2.70 -3.13 -3.80
C LEU A 10 2.20 -4.42 -3.18
N SER A 11 1.12 -5.01 -3.71
CA SER A 11 0.62 -6.31 -3.24
C SER A 11 1.71 -7.38 -3.28
N GLU A 12 2.42 -7.50 -4.41
CA GLU A 12 3.53 -8.45 -4.57
C GLU A 12 4.71 -8.16 -3.63
N ARG A 13 5.00 -6.88 -3.37
CA ARG A 13 6.08 -6.48 -2.44
C ARG A 13 5.72 -6.81 -1.00
N LEU A 14 4.48 -6.57 -0.60
CA LEU A 14 3.96 -6.88 0.73
C LEU A 14 3.96 -8.38 1.02
N GLU A 15 3.78 -9.22 -0.01
CA GLU A 15 3.94 -10.67 0.09
C GLU A 15 5.37 -11.15 0.34
N LYS A 16 6.38 -10.27 0.27
CA LYS A 16 7.80 -10.62 0.47
C LYS A 16 8.48 -9.84 1.58
N CYS A 17 7.88 -8.74 2.05
CA CYS A 17 8.48 -7.93 3.10
C CYS A 17 8.25 -8.53 4.50
N GLU A 18 9.01 -8.04 5.48
CA GLU A 18 8.71 -8.23 6.89
C GLU A 18 7.37 -7.54 7.22
N TRP A 19 6.52 -8.20 8.02
CA TRP A 19 5.20 -7.65 8.39
C TRP A 19 5.31 -6.73 9.60
N SER A 20 5.84 -5.53 9.37
CA SER A 20 5.97 -4.47 10.38
C SER A 20 5.60 -3.11 9.79
N GLU A 21 5.18 -2.16 10.64
CA GLU A 21 4.81 -0.81 10.20
C GLU A 21 5.93 -0.14 9.38
N ASP A 22 7.18 -0.27 9.82
CA ASP A 22 8.33 0.35 9.16
C ASP A 22 8.61 -0.27 7.80
N SER A 23 8.59 -1.61 7.71
CA SER A 23 8.83 -2.35 6.46
C SER A 23 7.71 -2.13 5.45
N ILE A 24 6.45 -2.06 5.89
CA ILE A 24 5.30 -1.69 5.06
C ILE A 24 5.45 -0.25 4.55
N GLY A 25 5.78 0.69 5.44
CA GLY A 25 5.99 2.08 5.08
C GLY A 25 7.13 2.27 4.07
N ALA A 26 8.22 1.50 4.20
CA ALA A 26 9.31 1.48 3.24
C ALA A 26 8.86 0.93 1.88
N ALA A 27 8.19 -0.23 1.85
CA ALA A 27 7.66 -0.83 0.63
C ALA A 27 6.75 0.14 -0.15
N ILE A 28 5.86 0.87 0.53
CA ILE A 28 5.00 1.88 -0.10
C ILE A 28 5.83 2.94 -0.84
N ARG A 29 6.87 3.50 -0.19
CA ARG A 29 7.69 4.57 -0.79
C ARG A 29 8.57 4.06 -1.93
N GLU A 30 9.13 2.85 -1.78
CA GLU A 30 9.93 2.19 -2.81
C GLU A 30 9.10 1.93 -4.06
N VAL A 31 7.95 1.26 -3.91
CA VAL A 31 7.05 0.94 -5.03
C VAL A 31 6.48 2.21 -5.67
N ALA A 32 6.14 3.23 -4.88
CA ALA A 32 5.71 4.52 -5.42
C ALA A 32 6.80 5.13 -6.32
N THR A 33 8.06 5.12 -5.86
CA THR A 33 9.20 5.60 -6.65
C THR A 33 9.42 4.78 -7.91
N GLU A 34 9.34 3.45 -7.83
CA GLU A 34 9.47 2.52 -8.96
C GLU A 34 8.38 2.76 -10.03
N CYS A 35 7.16 3.07 -9.61
CA CYS A 35 6.06 3.39 -10.52
C CYS A 35 6.03 4.84 -10.99
N GLY A 36 6.97 5.69 -10.56
CA GLY A 36 6.95 7.13 -10.85
C GLY A 36 5.84 7.92 -10.15
N LEU A 37 5.18 7.31 -9.16
CA LEU A 37 4.06 7.89 -8.43
C LEU A 37 4.58 8.76 -7.29
N GLY A 38 4.05 9.97 -7.16
CA GLY A 38 4.36 10.83 -6.02
C GLY A 38 3.89 10.20 -4.71
N ASN A 39 4.72 10.25 -3.66
CA ASN A 39 4.40 9.66 -2.34
C ASN A 39 2.99 10.03 -1.85
N ARG A 40 2.60 11.31 -1.94
CA ARG A 40 1.24 11.75 -1.54
C ARG A 40 0.15 10.99 -2.29
N GLN A 41 0.31 10.81 -3.59
CA GLN A 41 -0.66 10.12 -4.43
C GLN A 41 -0.70 8.62 -4.13
N ALA A 42 0.44 8.01 -3.81
CA ALA A 42 0.50 6.63 -3.31
C ALA A 42 -0.30 6.46 -2.01
N TYR A 43 -0.07 7.32 -1.01
CA TYR A 43 -0.82 7.28 0.26
C TYR A 43 -2.31 7.52 0.08
N VAL A 44 -2.71 8.51 -0.75
CA VAL A 44 -4.13 8.77 -1.05
C VAL A 44 -4.78 7.57 -1.72
N SER A 45 -4.10 6.92 -2.66
CA SER A 45 -4.61 5.71 -3.33
C SER A 45 -4.87 4.59 -2.31
N LEU A 46 -3.97 4.39 -1.36
CA LEU A 46 -4.15 3.40 -0.29
C LEU A 46 -5.29 3.76 0.66
N TYR A 47 -5.44 5.03 1.03
CA TYR A 47 -6.58 5.44 1.85
C TYR A 47 -7.91 5.20 1.13
N LEU A 48 -7.99 5.49 -0.17
CA LEU A 48 -9.21 5.25 -0.95
C LEU A 48 -9.54 3.76 -1.04
N VAL A 49 -8.54 2.91 -1.28
CA VAL A 49 -8.74 1.46 -1.38
C VAL A 49 -9.09 0.82 -0.02
N ILE A 50 -8.41 1.22 1.06
CA ILE A 50 -8.53 0.57 2.38
C ILE A 50 -9.67 1.18 3.22
N LEU A 51 -9.86 2.50 3.16
CA LEU A 51 -10.80 3.24 4.03
C LEU A 51 -11.97 3.87 3.28
N GLY A 52 -11.96 3.90 1.93
CA GLY A 52 -12.99 4.57 1.14
C GLY A 52 -12.97 6.10 1.23
N ARG A 53 -11.88 6.70 1.72
CA ARG A 53 -11.68 8.16 1.87
C ARG A 53 -10.23 8.52 1.58
N ASP A 54 -9.91 9.79 1.36
CA ASP A 54 -8.58 10.25 0.93
C ASP A 54 -7.63 10.64 2.09
N TYR A 55 -8.07 10.47 3.34
CA TYR A 55 -7.27 10.75 4.55
C TYR A 55 -7.51 9.73 5.66
N GLY A 56 -6.58 9.66 6.60
CA GLY A 56 -6.69 8.78 7.75
C GLY A 56 -5.48 8.85 8.68
N PRO A 57 -5.49 8.05 9.76
CA PRO A 57 -4.27 7.78 10.53
C PRO A 57 -3.25 7.08 9.63
N ARG A 58 -2.00 7.01 10.08
CA ARG A 58 -0.88 6.49 9.29
C ARG A 58 -1.20 5.12 8.66
N ILE A 59 -1.29 5.07 7.32
CA ILE A 59 -1.74 3.86 6.61
C ILE A 59 -0.88 2.64 6.91
N SER A 60 0.44 2.78 7.04
CA SER A 60 1.33 1.66 7.34
C SER A 60 1.06 1.04 8.72
N SER A 61 0.62 1.85 9.68
CA SER A 61 0.22 1.40 11.01
C SER A 61 -1.09 0.62 10.92
N ILE A 62 -2.08 1.14 10.18
CA ILE A 62 -3.35 0.43 9.92
C ILE A 62 -3.08 -0.93 9.25
N MET A 63 -2.24 -0.93 8.20
CA MET A 63 -1.91 -2.14 7.44
C MET A 63 -1.18 -3.18 8.31
N ALA A 64 -0.31 -2.75 9.23
CA ALA A 64 0.40 -3.65 10.14
C ALA A 64 -0.52 -4.37 11.14
N GLU A 65 -1.63 -3.73 11.53
CA GLU A 65 -2.68 -4.32 12.38
C GLU A 65 -3.64 -5.25 11.61
N MET A 66 -3.59 -5.23 10.27
CA MET A 66 -4.40 -6.11 9.43
C MET A 66 -3.72 -7.47 9.22
N ASP A 67 -4.53 -8.49 8.95
CA ASP A 67 -4.02 -9.76 8.45
C ASP A 67 -3.38 -9.56 7.07
N ARG A 68 -2.13 -10.02 6.93
CA ARG A 68 -1.34 -9.86 5.71
C ARG A 68 -2.01 -10.43 4.48
N SER A 69 -2.45 -11.69 4.57
CA SER A 69 -3.03 -12.41 3.44
C SER A 69 -4.32 -11.75 2.98
N SER A 70 -5.15 -11.31 3.93
CA SER A 70 -6.39 -10.59 3.64
C SER A 70 -6.12 -9.25 2.95
N LEU A 71 -5.09 -8.51 3.39
CA LEU A 71 -4.73 -7.23 2.78
C LEU A 71 -4.16 -7.42 1.38
N THR A 72 -3.22 -8.33 1.17
CA THR A 72 -2.63 -8.55 -0.16
C THR A 72 -3.66 -9.11 -1.14
N GLU A 73 -4.54 -10.02 -0.71
CA GLU A 73 -5.65 -10.48 -1.53
C GLU A 73 -6.58 -9.32 -1.92
N MET A 74 -6.92 -8.43 -0.98
CA MET A 74 -7.75 -7.26 -1.28
C MET A 74 -7.08 -6.33 -2.31
N LEU A 75 -5.79 -6.04 -2.15
CA LEU A 75 -5.05 -5.16 -3.07
C LEU A 75 -4.90 -5.76 -4.46
N SER A 76 -4.75 -7.09 -4.57
CA SER A 76 -4.65 -7.80 -5.86
C SER A 76 -5.91 -7.70 -6.75
N ARG A 77 -7.03 -7.25 -6.19
CA ARG A 77 -8.34 -7.16 -6.87
C ARG A 77 -8.66 -5.76 -7.42
N VAL A 78 -7.77 -4.79 -7.21
CA VAL A 78 -7.87 -3.39 -7.67
C VAL A 78 -7.35 -3.26 -9.09
#